data_AF-A0A7S1DEI8-F1
#
_entry.id   AF-A0A7S1DEI8-F1
#
_cell.length_a   1.000
_cell.length_b   1.000
_cell.length_c   1.000
_cell.angle_alpha   90.00
_cell.angle_beta   90.00
_cell.angle_gamma   90.00
#
_symmetry.space_group_name_H-M   'P 1'
#
loop_
_entity.id
_entity.type
_entity.pdbx_description
1 polymer ?
#
loop_
_entity_poly.entity_id
_entity_poly.type
_entity_poly.pdbx_seq_one_letter_code
_entity_poly.pdbx_strand_id
1 'polypeptide(L)'
;MSTPDSPPPVNHDELAAKHKKVKEWQEYALKRSPMVKFMMEHMGKCGCPVDDSYFTVRRCDESVGGGFDAVQEPHGGIVLCENHVRDYKHAEMTLTHELIHAYDNCRAFVDWSNCAHHACSEIRAASLSGDCKWLQEIQRGNFAMQGQGGNCIKRRAILSVSMNPSCQGEGVAEKAVNEAYERCFRDTAPFDR
;
A
#
# COMPACT_ATOMS: atom_id res chain seq x y z
N MET A 1 23.96 29.44 -17.54
CA MET A 1 23.48 28.65 -16.38
C MET A 1 22.03 29.06 -16.18
N SER A 2 21.09 28.28 -16.71
CA SER A 2 19.65 28.55 -16.56
C SER A 2 19.22 28.04 -15.19
N THR A 3 18.59 28.89 -14.39
CA THR A 3 17.93 28.51 -13.14
C THR A 3 16.84 27.48 -13.43
N PRO A 4 16.63 26.45 -12.58
CA PRO A 4 15.47 25.58 -12.73
C PRO A 4 14.20 26.43 -12.60
N ASP A 5 13.29 26.26 -13.55
CA ASP A 5 11.97 26.90 -13.54
C ASP A 5 11.32 26.67 -12.18
N SER A 6 10.87 27.75 -11.54
CA SER A 6 10.15 27.63 -10.28
C SER A 6 8.87 26.82 -10.52
N PRO A 7 8.52 25.87 -9.65
CA PRO A 7 7.30 25.09 -9.83
C PRO A 7 6.09 26.04 -9.92
N PRO A 8 5.08 25.71 -10.75
CA PRO A 8 3.92 26.58 -10.94
C PRO A 8 3.24 26.88 -9.59
N PRO A 9 2.63 28.07 -9.46
CA PRO A 9 1.99 28.48 -8.22
C PRO A 9 0.91 27.48 -7.82
N VAL A 10 0.95 27.08 -6.56
CA VAL A 10 0.05 26.09 -5.98
C VAL A 10 -1.33 26.72 -5.77
N ASN A 11 -2.37 26.16 -6.40
CA ASN A 11 -3.75 26.60 -6.18
C ASN A 11 -4.30 26.02 -4.87
N HIS A 12 -4.35 26.84 -3.82
CA HIS A 12 -4.80 26.42 -2.49
C HIS A 12 -6.25 25.93 -2.44
N ASP A 13 -7.14 26.47 -3.28
CA ASP A 13 -8.56 26.05 -3.34
C ASP A 13 -8.69 24.65 -3.96
N GLU A 14 -7.90 24.38 -5.00
CA GLU A 14 -7.85 23.06 -5.64
C GLU A 14 -7.30 22.01 -4.68
N LEU A 15 -6.28 22.36 -3.88
CA LEU A 15 -5.76 21.48 -2.84
C LEU A 15 -6.80 21.17 -1.77
N ALA A 16 -7.49 22.19 -1.25
CA ALA A 16 -8.53 22.00 -0.24
C ALA A 16 -9.67 21.11 -0.78
N ALA A 17 -10.07 21.32 -2.03
CA ALA A 17 -11.06 20.48 -2.69
C ALA A 17 -10.59 19.03 -2.87
N LYS A 18 -9.31 18.82 -3.24
CA LYS A 18 -8.72 17.49 -3.38
C LYS A 18 -8.65 16.76 -2.04
N HIS A 19 -8.15 17.42 -1.00
CA HIS A 19 -8.09 16.88 0.36
C HIS A 19 -9.47 16.43 0.84
N LYS A 20 -10.47 17.33 0.75
CA LYS A 20 -11.85 17.04 1.13
C LYS A 20 -12.39 15.80 0.41
N LYS A 21 -12.17 15.71 -0.90
CA LYS A 21 -12.65 14.60 -1.72
C LYS A 21 -11.99 13.27 -1.36
N VAL A 22 -10.68 13.26 -1.10
CA VAL A 22 -9.97 12.05 -0.68
C VAL A 22 -10.40 11.64 0.73
N LYS A 23 -10.65 12.59 1.63
CA LYS A 23 -11.20 12.31 2.96
C LYS A 23 -12.60 11.70 2.89
N GLU A 24 -13.48 12.22 2.02
CA GLU A 24 -14.79 11.62 1.76
C GLU A 24 -14.67 10.17 1.24
N TRP A 25 -13.73 9.89 0.34
CA TRP A 25 -13.46 8.53 -0.13
C TRP A 25 -12.94 7.60 0.97
N GLN A 26 -12.03 8.09 1.80
CA GLN A 26 -11.52 7.35 2.96
C GLN A 26 -12.66 6.98 3.90
N GLU A 27 -13.44 7.95 4.36
CA GLU A 27 -14.56 7.73 5.27
C GLU A 27 -15.61 6.78 4.68
N TYR A 28 -15.90 6.92 3.39
CA TYR A 28 -16.83 6.03 2.71
C TYR A 28 -16.29 4.60 2.67
N ALA A 29 -15.00 4.40 2.34
CA ALA A 29 -14.38 3.08 2.32
C ALA A 29 -14.37 2.43 3.72
N LEU A 30 -13.96 3.15 4.76
CA LEU A 30 -13.99 2.66 6.15
C LEU A 30 -15.39 2.21 6.58
N LYS A 31 -16.44 2.94 6.17
CA LYS A 31 -17.83 2.65 6.56
C LYS A 31 -18.53 1.60 5.69
N ARG A 32 -18.17 1.50 4.40
CA ARG A 32 -18.98 0.78 3.40
C ARG A 32 -18.21 -0.28 2.61
N SER A 33 -16.90 -0.19 2.46
CA SER A 33 -16.14 -1.18 1.70
C SER A 33 -16.11 -2.51 2.46
N PRO A 34 -16.61 -3.61 1.89
CA PRO A 34 -16.57 -4.92 2.55
C PRO A 34 -15.15 -5.35 2.88
N MET A 35 -14.20 -5.07 1.97
CA MET A 35 -12.81 -5.47 2.09
C MET A 35 -12.08 -4.71 3.21
N VAL A 36 -12.22 -3.38 3.23
CA VAL A 36 -11.61 -2.54 4.27
C VAL A 36 -12.16 -2.90 5.65
N LYS A 37 -13.49 -3.07 5.77
CA LYS A 37 -14.13 -3.48 7.03
C LYS A 37 -13.69 -4.86 7.48
N PHE A 38 -13.59 -5.81 6.56
CA PHE A 38 -13.10 -7.15 6.84
C PHE A 38 -11.69 -7.11 7.44
N MET A 39 -10.79 -6.32 6.86
CA MET A 39 -9.43 -6.16 7.37
C MET A 39 -9.40 -5.48 8.74
N MET A 40 -10.16 -4.39 8.94
CA MET A 40 -10.27 -3.71 10.24
C MET A 40 -10.82 -4.64 11.34
N GLU A 41 -11.79 -5.50 11.01
CA GLU A 41 -12.30 -6.50 11.93
C GLU A 41 -11.22 -7.51 12.33
N HIS A 42 -10.41 -7.98 11.37
CA HIS A 42 -9.33 -8.93 11.63
C HIS A 42 -8.12 -8.32 12.34
N MET A 43 -7.88 -7.02 12.15
CA MET A 43 -6.97 -6.24 12.99
C MET A 43 -7.41 -6.31 14.46
N GLY A 44 -8.69 -6.09 14.74
CA GLY A 44 -9.26 -6.24 16.09
C GLY A 44 -9.13 -7.66 16.65
N LYS A 45 -9.43 -8.70 15.84
CA LYS A 45 -9.27 -10.11 16.26
C LYS A 45 -7.82 -10.50 16.53
N CYS A 46 -6.87 -9.86 15.85
CA CYS A 46 -5.44 -10.08 16.04
C CYS A 46 -4.87 -9.34 17.26
N GLY A 47 -5.69 -8.55 17.96
CA GLY A 47 -5.27 -7.78 19.13
C GLY A 47 -4.78 -6.36 18.82
N CYS A 48 -4.89 -5.90 17.57
CA CYS A 48 -4.54 -4.55 17.15
C CYS A 48 -5.78 -3.81 16.60
N PRO A 49 -6.81 -3.52 17.41
CA PRO A 49 -7.98 -2.80 16.94
C PRO A 49 -7.60 -1.43 16.37
N VAL A 50 -8.27 -1.04 15.28
CA VAL A 50 -8.06 0.26 14.61
C VAL A 50 -9.37 1.02 14.53
N ASP A 51 -9.29 2.34 14.66
CA ASP A 51 -10.42 3.26 14.49
C ASP A 51 -10.11 4.33 13.44
N ASP A 52 -10.99 5.31 13.28
CA ASP A 52 -10.84 6.39 12.29
C ASP A 52 -9.54 7.19 12.48
N SER A 53 -8.98 7.26 13.70
CA SER A 53 -7.74 8.00 13.98
C SER A 53 -6.49 7.30 13.42
N TYR A 54 -6.60 5.99 13.14
CA TYR A 54 -5.54 5.20 12.52
C TYR A 54 -5.28 5.59 11.05
N PHE A 55 -6.19 6.36 10.43
CA PHE A 55 -6.14 6.69 9.01
C PHE A 55 -6.02 8.20 8.78
N THR A 56 -4.91 8.63 8.18
CA THR A 56 -4.63 10.04 7.89
C THR A 56 -4.66 10.30 6.38
N VAL A 57 -5.19 11.45 5.98
CA VAL A 57 -5.06 11.97 4.60
C VAL A 57 -4.10 13.15 4.65
N ARG A 58 -3.04 13.11 3.85
CA ARG A 58 -2.06 14.20 3.74
C ARG A 58 -1.41 14.23 2.36
N ARG A 59 -0.62 15.26 2.10
CA ARG A 59 0.31 15.27 0.97
C ARG A 59 1.54 14.43 1.26
N CYS A 60 2.04 13.77 0.22
CA CYS A 60 3.28 12.99 0.25
C CYS A 60 4.21 13.47 -0.88
N ASP A 61 5.50 13.46 -0.60
CA ASP A 61 6.52 13.84 -1.57
C ASP A 61 6.81 12.67 -2.53
N GLU A 62 6.70 11.44 -2.02
CA GLU A 62 6.84 10.21 -2.77
C GLU A 62 5.63 10.00 -3.70
N SER A 63 5.87 9.51 -4.91
CA SER A 63 4.85 9.21 -5.92
C SER A 63 4.10 7.90 -5.63
N VAL A 64 3.49 7.80 -4.44
CA VAL A 64 2.75 6.62 -3.95
C VAL A 64 1.33 7.01 -3.53
N GLY A 65 0.38 6.07 -3.63
CA GLY A 65 -1.02 6.33 -3.25
C GLY A 65 -1.23 6.43 -1.73
N GLY A 66 -0.35 5.81 -0.94
CA GLY A 66 -0.43 5.74 0.52
C GLY A 66 0.77 4.99 1.09
N GLY A 67 0.74 4.75 2.39
CA GLY A 67 1.76 3.97 3.09
C GLY A 67 1.34 3.60 4.52
N PHE A 68 1.88 2.49 4.99
CA PHE A 68 1.84 2.06 6.38
C PHE A 68 3.09 2.54 7.13
N ASP A 69 2.87 3.24 8.24
CA ASP A 69 3.93 3.71 9.14
C ASP A 69 3.92 2.85 10.40
N ALA A 70 4.90 1.96 10.53
CA ALA A 70 5.02 1.04 11.66
C ALA A 70 5.53 1.71 12.95
N VAL A 71 6.00 2.97 12.89
CA VAL A 71 6.64 3.67 14.02
C VAL A 71 5.59 4.32 14.95
N GLN A 72 4.36 4.52 14.48
CA GLN A 72 3.29 5.05 15.31
C GLN A 72 2.84 4.03 16.37
N GLU A 73 2.71 4.44 17.62
CA GLU A 73 2.30 3.55 18.71
C GLU A 73 0.76 3.48 18.82
N PRO A 74 0.16 2.34 19.21
CA PRO A 74 0.80 1.08 19.57
C PRO A 74 1.07 0.11 18.39
N HIS A 75 0.46 0.32 17.22
CA HIS A 75 0.45 -0.66 16.12
C HIS A 75 0.57 -0.05 14.71
N GLY A 76 1.16 1.12 14.61
CA GLY A 76 1.37 1.87 13.39
C GLY A 76 0.22 2.83 13.03
N GLY A 77 0.20 3.27 11.77
CA GLY A 77 -0.85 4.12 11.21
C GLY A 77 -0.82 4.08 9.67
N ILE A 78 -1.94 4.42 9.03
CA ILE A 78 -2.08 4.40 7.57
C ILE A 78 -2.26 5.80 7.03
N VAL A 79 -1.53 6.10 5.96
CA VAL A 79 -1.61 7.36 5.23
C VAL A 79 -2.19 7.13 3.84
N LEU A 80 -3.13 7.98 3.43
CA LEU A 80 -3.49 8.20 2.03
C LEU A 80 -2.85 9.50 1.53
N CYS A 81 -2.14 9.42 0.42
CA CYS A 81 -1.45 10.52 -0.21
C CYS A 81 -2.39 11.24 -1.19
N GLU A 82 -3.00 12.33 -0.74
CA GLU A 82 -4.10 13.01 -1.44
C GLU A 82 -3.74 13.46 -2.87
N ASN A 83 -2.46 13.78 -3.11
CA ASN A 83 -1.95 14.23 -4.39
C ASN A 83 -1.73 13.08 -5.40
N HIS A 84 -1.78 11.82 -4.98
CA HIS A 84 -1.50 10.64 -5.82
C HIS A 84 -2.70 9.68 -5.92
N VAL A 85 -3.69 9.80 -5.05
CA VAL A 85 -4.96 9.07 -5.15
C VAL A 85 -5.79 9.63 -6.31
N ARG A 86 -6.23 8.75 -7.21
CA ARG A 86 -6.85 9.13 -8.50
C ARG A 86 -8.37 9.23 -8.41
N ASP A 87 -8.97 8.19 -7.84
CA ASP A 87 -10.41 8.01 -7.68
C ASP A 87 -10.70 7.18 -6.42
N TYR A 88 -11.99 6.97 -6.13
CA TYR A 88 -12.43 6.16 -4.99
C TYR A 88 -11.87 4.73 -5.04
N LYS A 89 -11.80 4.11 -6.22
CA LYS A 89 -11.31 2.72 -6.36
C LYS A 89 -9.82 2.63 -6.03
N HIS A 90 -9.04 3.63 -6.43
CA HIS A 90 -7.64 3.75 -6.02
C HIS A 90 -7.55 3.89 -4.50
N ALA A 91 -8.35 4.76 -3.87
CA ALA A 91 -8.35 4.93 -2.42
C ALA A 91 -8.70 3.63 -1.67
N GLU A 92 -9.75 2.92 -2.07
CA GLU A 92 -10.19 1.65 -1.47
C GLU A 92 -9.10 0.56 -1.57
N MET A 93 -8.47 0.46 -2.74
CA MET A 93 -7.38 -0.50 -2.98
C MET A 93 -6.15 -0.16 -2.14
N THR A 94 -5.75 1.13 -2.09
CA THR A 94 -4.64 1.58 -1.24
C THR A 94 -4.92 1.30 0.23
N LEU A 95 -6.10 1.65 0.75
CA LEU A 95 -6.46 1.33 2.14
C LEU A 95 -6.38 -0.17 2.43
N THR A 96 -6.83 -1.00 1.50
CA THR A 96 -6.74 -2.46 1.65
C THR A 96 -5.28 -2.93 1.67
N HIS A 97 -4.46 -2.40 0.77
CA HIS A 97 -3.02 -2.70 0.69
C HIS A 97 -2.31 -2.36 2.00
N GLU A 98 -2.50 -1.13 2.50
CA GLU A 98 -1.87 -0.70 3.75
C GLU A 98 -2.43 -1.43 4.99
N LEU A 99 -3.71 -1.83 4.98
CA LEU A 99 -4.28 -2.66 6.04
C LEU A 99 -3.69 -4.08 6.07
N ILE A 100 -3.26 -4.62 4.93
CA ILE A 100 -2.54 -5.90 4.90
C ILE A 100 -1.16 -5.73 5.56
N HIS A 101 -0.45 -4.64 5.30
CA HIS A 101 0.79 -4.31 6.01
C HIS A 101 0.58 -4.18 7.52
N ALA A 102 -0.46 -3.45 7.94
CA ALA A 102 -0.82 -3.32 9.35
C ALA A 102 -1.15 -4.68 10.00
N TYR A 103 -1.89 -5.54 9.29
CA TYR A 103 -2.22 -6.90 9.76
C TYR A 103 -0.99 -7.79 9.88
N ASP A 104 -0.07 -7.68 8.93
CA ASP A 104 1.20 -8.40 8.95
C ASP A 104 2.07 -7.97 10.11
N ASN A 105 2.19 -6.65 10.31
CA ASN A 105 2.88 -6.06 11.45
C ASN A 105 2.34 -6.60 12.77
N CYS A 106 1.01 -6.61 12.91
CA CYS A 106 0.33 -7.06 14.12
C CYS A 106 0.54 -8.56 14.39
N ARG A 107 0.35 -9.41 13.38
CA ARG A 107 0.28 -10.87 13.59
C ARG A 107 1.64 -11.57 13.52
N ALA A 108 2.59 -10.99 12.79
CA ALA A 108 3.85 -11.64 12.43
C ALA A 108 5.09 -10.86 12.91
N PHE A 109 4.90 -9.74 13.62
CA PHE A 109 5.98 -8.91 14.16
C PHE A 109 7.02 -8.57 13.08
N VAL A 110 6.54 -7.98 11.99
CA VAL A 110 7.35 -7.66 10.81
C VAL A 110 8.48 -6.71 11.18
N ASP A 111 9.71 -7.20 11.10
CA ASP A 111 10.90 -6.36 11.07
C ASP A 111 11.02 -5.64 9.72
N TRP A 112 10.61 -4.38 9.67
CA TRP A 112 10.67 -3.52 8.48
C TRP A 112 12.09 -3.15 8.05
N SER A 113 13.11 -3.44 8.86
CA SER A 113 14.52 -3.32 8.46
C SER A 113 15.05 -4.58 7.77
N ASN A 114 14.33 -5.70 7.87
CA ASN A 114 14.66 -6.95 7.20
C ASN A 114 13.98 -7.02 5.82
N CYS A 115 14.79 -7.05 4.76
CA CYS A 115 14.28 -7.02 3.39
C CYS A 115 13.40 -8.21 3.02
N ALA A 116 13.63 -9.39 3.59
CA ALA A 116 12.78 -10.56 3.33
C ALA A 116 11.41 -10.42 4.01
N HIS A 117 11.38 -9.83 5.22
CA HIS A 117 10.12 -9.55 5.93
C HIS A 117 9.30 -8.48 5.20
N HIS A 118 9.94 -7.37 4.82
CA HIS A 118 9.30 -6.32 4.04
C HIS A 118 8.80 -6.87 2.69
N ALA A 119 9.62 -7.61 1.96
CA ALA A 119 9.24 -8.25 0.70
C ALA A 119 8.03 -9.19 0.87
N CYS A 120 8.00 -9.97 1.95
CA CYS A 120 6.88 -10.87 2.23
C CYS A 120 5.56 -10.12 2.39
N SER A 121 5.57 -9.01 3.13
CA SER A 121 4.37 -8.19 3.32
C SER A 121 3.93 -7.52 2.02
N GLU A 122 4.87 -7.05 1.19
CA GLU A 122 4.58 -6.48 -0.13
C GLU A 122 4.00 -7.49 -1.12
N ILE A 123 4.51 -8.73 -1.13
CA ILE A 123 3.96 -9.82 -1.95
C ILE A 123 2.49 -10.06 -1.58
N ARG A 124 2.18 -10.10 -0.28
CA ARG A 124 0.83 -10.32 0.22
C ARG A 124 -0.08 -9.13 -0.07
N ALA A 125 0.38 -7.92 0.19
CA ALA A 125 -0.38 -6.70 -0.08
C ALA A 125 -0.72 -6.56 -1.57
N ALA A 126 0.24 -6.76 -2.47
CA ALA A 126 0.01 -6.72 -3.92
C ALA A 126 -0.94 -7.85 -4.41
N SER A 127 -0.88 -9.02 -3.79
CA SER A 127 -1.71 -10.17 -4.15
C SER A 127 -3.16 -10.05 -3.66
N LEU A 128 -3.36 -9.62 -2.41
CA LEU A 128 -4.65 -9.70 -1.72
C LEU A 128 -5.49 -8.41 -1.83
N SER A 129 -4.87 -7.24 -2.03
CA SER A 129 -5.59 -5.95 -2.14
C SER A 129 -6.34 -5.76 -3.45
N GLY A 130 -6.07 -6.60 -4.45
CA GLY A 130 -6.54 -6.41 -5.82
C GLY A 130 -5.67 -5.47 -6.66
N ASP A 131 -4.52 -5.04 -6.15
CA ASP A 131 -3.56 -4.18 -6.86
C ASP A 131 -3.07 -4.80 -8.18
N CYS A 132 -2.95 -6.13 -8.22
CA CYS A 132 -2.56 -6.88 -9.41
C CYS A 132 -3.72 -7.53 -10.18
N LYS A 133 -4.96 -7.05 -10.01
CA LYS A 133 -6.09 -7.46 -10.87
C LYS A 133 -5.86 -6.99 -12.31
N TRP A 134 -6.26 -7.80 -13.30
CA TRP A 134 -6.02 -7.55 -14.74
C TRP A 134 -6.40 -6.14 -15.21
N LEU A 135 -7.54 -5.59 -14.77
CA LEU A 135 -7.94 -4.22 -15.13
C LEU A 135 -6.93 -3.16 -14.67
N GLN A 136 -6.28 -3.36 -13.53
CA GLN A 136 -5.22 -2.46 -13.06
C GLN A 136 -3.95 -2.60 -13.92
N GLU A 137 -3.62 -3.82 -14.36
CA GLU A 137 -2.49 -4.05 -15.26
C GLU A 137 -2.71 -3.44 -16.64
N ILE A 138 -3.94 -3.49 -17.19
CA ILE A 138 -4.29 -2.75 -18.41
C ILE A 138 -4.10 -1.24 -18.22
N GLN A 139 -4.58 -0.68 -17.10
CA GLN A 139 -4.37 0.75 -16.82
C GLN A 139 -2.87 1.12 -16.72
N ARG A 140 -2.02 0.15 -16.40
CA ARG A 140 -0.56 0.30 -16.36
C ARG A 140 0.14 -0.09 -17.67
N GLY A 141 -0.62 -0.36 -18.74
CA GLY A 141 -0.09 -0.68 -20.08
C GLY A 141 0.40 -2.13 -20.25
N ASN A 142 0.05 -3.04 -19.34
CA ASN A 142 0.44 -4.44 -19.38
C ASN A 142 -0.68 -5.31 -19.98
N PHE A 143 -0.52 -5.81 -21.21
CA PHE A 143 -1.59 -6.50 -21.97
C PHE A 143 -1.47 -8.03 -22.10
N ALA A 144 -0.39 -8.64 -21.60
CA ALA A 144 -0.26 -10.10 -21.60
C ALA A 144 -1.40 -10.78 -20.82
N MET A 145 -1.71 -12.06 -21.07
CA MET A 145 -2.77 -12.76 -20.31
C MET A 145 -2.24 -13.86 -19.38
N GLN A 146 -1.08 -14.44 -19.68
CA GLN A 146 -0.51 -15.55 -18.92
C GLN A 146 0.57 -15.06 -17.95
N GLY A 147 0.53 -15.53 -16.70
CA GLY A 147 1.55 -15.22 -15.68
C GLY A 147 1.57 -13.77 -15.16
N GLN A 148 0.69 -12.90 -15.66
CA GLN A 148 0.69 -11.47 -15.31
C GLN A 148 0.51 -11.19 -13.82
N GLY A 149 -0.36 -11.94 -13.14
CA GLY A 149 -0.60 -11.73 -11.71
C GLY A 149 0.69 -11.83 -10.90
N GLY A 150 1.45 -12.91 -11.09
CA GLY A 150 2.73 -13.11 -10.41
C GLY A 150 3.80 -12.10 -10.81
N ASN A 151 3.89 -11.76 -12.11
CA ASN A 151 4.83 -10.74 -12.57
C ASN A 151 4.49 -9.35 -12.00
N CYS A 152 3.21 -9.00 -11.91
CA CYS A 152 2.76 -7.77 -11.28
C CYS A 152 3.15 -7.75 -9.80
N ILE A 153 2.87 -8.84 -9.06
CA ILE A 153 3.18 -8.93 -7.63
C ILE A 153 4.68 -8.75 -7.39
N LYS A 154 5.52 -9.46 -8.15
CA LYS A 154 6.98 -9.31 -8.05
C LYS A 154 7.43 -7.89 -8.36
N ARG A 155 6.95 -7.30 -9.46
CA ARG A 155 7.31 -5.93 -9.85
C ARG A 155 6.94 -4.91 -8.77
N ARG A 156 5.74 -5.01 -8.20
CA ARG A 156 5.25 -4.10 -7.15
C ARG A 156 6.07 -4.26 -5.87
N ALA A 157 6.32 -5.51 -5.45
CA ALA A 157 7.12 -5.77 -4.27
C ALA A 157 8.57 -5.31 -4.42
N ILE A 158 9.21 -5.53 -5.58
CA ILE A 158 10.58 -5.06 -5.83
C ILE A 158 10.65 -3.53 -5.77
N LEU A 159 9.70 -2.84 -6.40
CA LEU A 159 9.64 -1.38 -6.36
C LEU A 159 9.54 -0.87 -4.92
N SER A 160 8.62 -1.42 -4.12
CA SER A 160 8.46 -0.98 -2.73
C SER A 160 9.69 -1.27 -1.86
N VAL A 161 10.22 -2.49 -1.92
CA VAL A 161 11.41 -2.88 -1.15
C VAL A 161 12.63 -2.04 -1.54
N SER A 162 12.79 -1.68 -2.82
CA SER A 162 13.90 -0.83 -3.26
C SER A 162 13.86 0.60 -2.72
N MET A 163 12.70 1.09 -2.27
CA MET A 163 12.57 2.40 -1.63
C MET A 163 12.93 2.36 -0.14
N ASN A 164 13.07 1.17 0.46
CA ASN A 164 13.43 1.04 1.87
C ASN A 164 14.94 1.27 2.08
N PRO A 165 15.35 2.22 2.94
CA PRO A 165 16.76 2.50 3.22
C PRO A 165 17.58 1.29 3.71
N SER A 166 16.94 0.34 4.39
CA SER A 166 17.59 -0.89 4.88
C SER A 166 17.85 -1.92 3.77
N CYS A 167 17.27 -1.71 2.58
CA CYS A 167 17.31 -2.64 1.44
C CYS A 167 17.96 -2.05 0.20
N GLN A 168 18.86 -1.09 0.41
CA GLN A 168 19.63 -0.46 -0.65
C GLN A 168 20.67 -1.43 -1.25
N GLY A 169 20.97 -1.24 -2.54
CA GLY A 169 21.96 -2.01 -3.29
C GLY A 169 21.35 -2.73 -4.48
N GLU A 170 22.17 -2.90 -5.53
CA GLU A 170 21.76 -3.58 -6.75
C GLU A 170 21.38 -5.04 -6.45
N GLY A 171 20.20 -5.46 -6.93
CA GLY A 171 19.71 -6.84 -6.79
C GLY A 171 19.22 -7.24 -5.39
N VAL A 172 19.40 -6.42 -4.34
CA VAL A 172 18.97 -6.75 -2.96
C VAL A 172 17.45 -6.96 -2.88
N ALA A 173 16.67 -6.01 -3.39
CA ALA A 173 15.21 -6.09 -3.40
C ALA A 173 14.70 -7.27 -4.25
N GLU A 174 15.28 -7.50 -5.43
CA GLU A 174 14.92 -8.60 -6.31
C GLU A 174 15.19 -9.96 -5.67
N LYS A 175 16.35 -10.12 -5.04
CA LYS A 175 16.70 -11.34 -4.31
C LYS A 175 15.72 -11.60 -3.17
N ALA A 176 15.46 -10.60 -2.32
CA ALA A 176 14.54 -10.73 -1.19
C ALA A 176 13.12 -11.13 -1.63
N VAL A 177 12.61 -10.50 -2.70
CA VAL A 177 11.29 -10.84 -3.27
C VAL A 177 11.27 -12.25 -3.84
N ASN A 178 12.28 -12.65 -4.60
CA ASN A 178 12.33 -13.99 -5.20
C ASN A 178 12.43 -15.10 -4.14
N GLU A 179 13.21 -14.89 -3.08
CA GLU A 179 13.35 -15.84 -1.97
C GLU A 179 12.07 -15.95 -1.12
N ALA A 180 11.36 -14.84 -0.89
CA ALA A 180 10.12 -14.82 -0.12
C ALA A 180 8.87 -15.29 -0.91
N TYR A 181 8.90 -15.20 -2.25
CA TYR A 181 7.72 -15.27 -3.11
C TYR A 181 6.80 -16.47 -2.83
N GLU A 182 7.30 -17.70 -2.95
CA GLU A 182 6.46 -18.90 -2.86
C GLU A 182 5.75 -19.03 -1.51
N ARG A 183 6.45 -18.71 -0.42
CA ARG A 183 5.89 -18.79 0.92
C ARG A 183 4.84 -17.71 1.13
N CYS A 184 5.16 -16.47 0.80
CA CYS A 184 4.33 -15.32 1.10
C CYS A 184 3.12 -15.21 0.17
N PHE A 185 3.26 -15.59 -1.10
CA PHE A 185 2.13 -15.65 -2.03
C PHE A 185 1.06 -16.67 -1.63
N ARG A 186 1.48 -17.78 -1.00
CA ARG A 186 0.56 -18.81 -0.49
C ARG A 186 -0.12 -18.41 0.81
N ASP A 187 0.38 -17.40 1.51
CA ASP A 187 -0.19 -16.94 2.77
C ASP A 187 -1.33 -15.94 2.51
N THR A 188 -2.55 -16.48 2.51
CA THR A 188 -3.78 -15.73 2.22
C THR A 188 -4.44 -15.17 3.46
N ALA A 189 -3.88 -15.34 4.67
CA ALA A 189 -4.54 -14.84 5.87
C ALA A 189 -4.76 -13.30 5.82
N PRO A 190 -5.88 -12.79 6.35
CA PRO A 190 -6.95 -13.51 7.06
C PRO A 190 -8.03 -14.12 6.15
N PHE A 191 -7.82 -14.14 4.84
CA PHE A 191 -8.78 -14.69 3.88
C PHE A 191 -8.72 -16.22 3.85
N ASP A 192 -9.91 -16.82 3.90
CA ASP A 192 -10.10 -18.24 3.62
C ASP A 192 -9.75 -18.54 2.16
N ARG A 193 -9.32 -19.77 1.90
CA ARG A 193 -8.99 -20.27 0.54
C ARG A 193 -10.20 -20.85 -0.16
#